data_AF-A0A2E9LL19-F1
#
_entry.id   AF-A0A2E9LL19-F1
#
_cell.length_a   1.000
_cell.length_b   1.000
_cell.length_c   1.000
_cell.angle_alpha   90.00
_cell.angle_beta   90.00
_cell.angle_gamma   90.00
#
_symmetry.space_group_name_H-M   'P 1'
#
loop_
_entity.id
_entity.type
_entity.pdbx_description
1 polymer ?
#
loop_
_entity_poly.entity_id
_entity_poly.type
_entity_poly.pdbx_seq_one_letter_code
_entity_poly.pdbx_strand_id
1 'polypeptide(L)'
;MTEPTKVAGESDQFYSRRVYPLDALELTEEQIAVAFAMTSRRPEAFDEIAKQVSEEKAADFNERWVLGYGHASVAEHAVIHLA
;
A
#
# COMPACT_ATOMS: atom_id res chain seq x y z
N MET A 1 -23.61 -26.69 -2.64
CA MET A 1 -22.73 -25.54 -2.91
C MET A 1 -23.27 -24.89 -4.16
N THR A 2 -23.98 -23.78 -4.02
CA THR A 2 -24.51 -23.00 -5.15
C THR A 2 -23.34 -22.31 -5.84
N GLU A 3 -23.15 -22.60 -7.12
CA GLU A 3 -22.16 -21.93 -7.96
C GLU A 3 -22.49 -20.43 -8.02
N PRO A 4 -21.49 -19.52 -7.91
CA PRO A 4 -21.74 -18.10 -7.97
C PRO A 4 -22.16 -17.71 -9.40
N THR A 5 -23.34 -17.11 -9.52
CA THR A 5 -23.87 -16.55 -10.77
C THR A 5 -22.98 -15.40 -11.23
N LYS A 6 -22.23 -15.61 -12.33
CA LYS A 6 -21.37 -14.61 -12.96
C LYS A 6 -22.21 -13.46 -13.54
N VAL A 7 -22.03 -12.25 -13.03
CA VAL A 7 -22.65 -11.03 -13.57
C VAL A 7 -21.85 -10.61 -14.81
N ALA A 8 -22.54 -10.40 -15.94
CA ALA A 8 -21.91 -10.04 -17.21
C ALA A 8 -21.24 -8.65 -17.11
N GLY A 9 -19.92 -8.62 -16.96
CA GLY A 9 -19.12 -7.39 -16.89
C GLY A 9 -17.82 -7.51 -16.08
N GLU A 10 -17.66 -8.54 -15.24
CA GLU A 10 -16.43 -8.75 -14.46
C GLU A 10 -15.35 -9.41 -15.32
N SER A 11 -14.18 -8.75 -15.45
CA SER A 11 -12.97 -9.42 -15.90
C SER A 11 -12.65 -10.53 -14.90
N ASP A 12 -12.51 -11.76 -15.39
CA ASP A 12 -12.14 -12.94 -14.58
C ASP A 12 -10.64 -12.88 -14.26
N GLN A 13 -10.22 -11.78 -13.65
CA GLN A 13 -8.82 -11.44 -13.46
C GLN A 13 -8.36 -12.04 -12.15
N PHE A 14 -7.86 -13.27 -12.22
CA PHE A 14 -7.22 -13.94 -11.09
C PHE A 14 -5.89 -13.23 -10.76
N TYR A 15 -5.83 -12.54 -9.63
CA TYR A 15 -4.59 -11.97 -9.11
C TYR A 15 -3.78 -13.05 -8.41
N SER A 16 -2.54 -13.27 -8.85
CA SER A 16 -1.61 -14.13 -8.13
C SER A 16 -1.34 -13.54 -6.74
N ARG A 17 -1.36 -14.40 -5.71
CA ARG A 17 -1.04 -13.99 -4.34
C ARG A 17 0.39 -13.45 -4.30
N ARG A 18 0.54 -12.24 -3.75
CA ARG A 18 1.85 -11.62 -3.51
C ARG A 18 2.06 -11.42 -2.01
N VAL A 19 3.29 -11.62 -1.57
CA VAL A 19 3.74 -11.39 -0.19
C VAL A 19 4.93 -10.46 -0.27
N TYR A 20 4.83 -9.29 0.37
CA TYR A 20 5.86 -8.25 0.33
C TYR A 20 6.59 -8.22 1.67
N PRO A 21 7.79 -8.83 1.79
CA PRO A 21 8.66 -8.57 2.92
C PRO A 21 9.15 -7.11 2.80
N LEU A 22 8.64 -6.23 3.65
CA LEU A 22 8.87 -4.78 3.56
C LEU A 22 10.36 -4.41 3.74
N ASP A 23 11.05 -5.12 4.63
CA ASP A 23 12.50 -4.98 4.88
C ASP A 23 13.36 -5.26 3.62
N ALA A 24 12.89 -6.14 2.72
CA ALA A 24 13.61 -6.49 1.50
C ALA A 24 13.48 -5.45 0.38
N LEU A 25 12.63 -4.43 0.56
CA LEU A 25 12.39 -3.40 -0.46
C LEU A 25 13.30 -2.17 -0.31
N GLU A 26 14.15 -2.13 0.72
CA GLU A 26 15.05 -0.99 1.01
C GLU A 26 14.30 0.35 1.06
N LEU A 27 13.07 0.34 1.59
CA LEU A 27 12.20 1.51 1.73
C LEU A 27 12.26 2.06 3.15
N THR A 28 12.17 3.38 3.30
CA THR A 28 11.94 3.99 4.61
C THR A 28 10.52 3.73 5.11
N GLU A 29 10.31 3.89 6.41
CA GLU A 29 9.01 3.79 7.05
C GLU A 29 8.00 4.76 6.43
N GLU A 30 8.41 6.00 6.12
CA GLU A 30 7.52 6.96 5.47
C GLU A 30 7.15 6.50 4.05
N GLN A 31 8.08 5.92 3.30
CA GLN A 31 7.79 5.42 1.95
C GLN A 31 6.78 4.25 2.00
N ILE A 32 6.93 3.36 2.97
CA ILE A 32 5.99 2.26 3.22
C ILE A 32 4.60 2.83 3.56
N ALA A 33 4.53 3.81 4.46
CA ALA A 33 3.30 4.48 4.86
C ALA A 33 2.56 5.07 3.64
N VAL A 34 3.27 5.81 2.79
CA VAL A 34 2.68 6.40 1.57
C VAL A 34 2.25 5.34 0.58
N ALA A 35 3.05 4.28 0.39
CA ALA A 35 2.68 3.18 -0.50
C ALA A 35 1.37 2.52 -0.04
N PHE A 36 1.21 2.25 1.26
CA PHE A 36 -0.04 1.74 1.83
C PHE A 36 -1.22 2.70 1.61
N ALA A 37 -1.04 3.99 1.89
CA ALA A 37 -2.09 4.98 1.65
C ALA A 37 -2.54 4.98 0.17
N MET A 38 -1.59 4.88 -0.75
CA MET A 38 -1.86 4.87 -2.18
C MET A 38 -2.61 3.61 -2.62
N THR A 39 -2.34 2.44 -2.05
CA THR A 39 -3.07 1.20 -2.39
C THR A 39 -4.59 1.31 -2.19
N SER A 40 -5.04 2.11 -1.23
CA SER A 40 -6.47 2.33 -0.99
C SER A 40 -7.18 3.11 -2.12
N ARG A 41 -6.42 3.76 -3.01
CA ARG A 41 -6.94 4.66 -4.05
C ARG A 41 -6.45 4.33 -5.45
N ARG A 42 -5.69 3.26 -5.61
CA ARG A 42 -5.00 2.90 -6.85
C ARG A 42 -5.16 1.42 -7.16
N PRO A 43 -5.44 1.06 -8.43
CA PRO A 43 -5.54 -0.34 -8.85
C PRO A 43 -4.17 -1.03 -8.97
N GLU A 44 -3.07 -0.27 -9.04
CA GLU A 44 -1.71 -0.82 -9.15
C GLU A 44 -1.29 -1.63 -7.93
N ALA A 45 -0.31 -2.51 -8.13
CA ALA A 45 0.26 -3.29 -7.06
C ALA A 45 1.04 -2.50 -6.02
N PHE A 46 1.20 -3.04 -4.81
CA PHE A 46 2.05 -2.43 -3.78
C PHE A 46 3.50 -2.23 -4.27
N ASP A 47 4.13 -3.21 -4.92
CA ASP A 47 5.51 -3.10 -5.41
C ASP A 47 5.66 -2.11 -6.57
N GLU A 48 4.62 -1.94 -7.39
CA GLU A 48 4.60 -0.93 -8.45
C GLU A 48 4.37 0.48 -7.91
N ILE A 49 3.53 0.60 -6.87
CA ILE A 49 3.29 1.86 -6.16
C ILE A 49 4.57 2.27 -5.42
N ALA A 50 5.21 1.36 -4.70
CA ALA A 50 6.40 1.63 -3.91
C ALA A 50 7.54 2.25 -4.75
N LYS A 51 7.75 1.76 -5.98
CA LYS A 51 8.73 2.32 -6.93
C LYS A 51 8.46 3.77 -7.34
N GLN A 52 7.25 4.27 -7.15
CA GLN A 52 6.86 5.65 -7.48
C GLN A 52 7.01 6.61 -6.30
N VAL A 53 7.24 6.09 -5.09
CA VAL A 53 7.33 6.89 -3.86
C VAL A 53 8.78 7.27 -3.61
N SER A 54 9.13 8.54 -3.82
CA SER A 54 10.41 9.08 -3.40
C SER A 54 10.41 9.43 -1.91
N GLU A 55 11.57 9.36 -1.26
CA GLU A 55 11.75 9.76 0.15
C GLU A 55 11.25 11.19 0.42
N GLU A 56 11.60 12.16 -0.42
CA GLU A 56 11.17 13.56 -0.28
C GLU A 56 9.64 13.69 -0.24
N LYS A 57 8.94 13.00 -1.15
CA LYS A 57 7.47 13.02 -1.20
C LYS A 57 6.87 12.29 0.00
N ALA A 58 7.54 11.26 0.49
CA ALA A 58 7.11 10.52 1.67
C ALA A 58 7.22 11.38 2.94
N ALA A 59 8.32 12.10 3.11
CA ALA A 59 8.52 13.04 4.20
C ALA A 59 7.47 14.18 4.16
N ASP A 60 7.26 14.79 3.00
CA ASP A 60 6.24 15.84 2.79
C ASP A 60 4.82 15.35 3.12
N PHE A 61 4.52 14.09 2.76
CA PHE A 61 3.25 13.46 3.09
C PHE A 61 3.12 13.26 4.60
N ASN A 62 4.16 12.74 5.26
CA ASN A 62 4.17 12.49 6.69
C ASN A 62 3.93 13.80 7.48
N GLU A 63 4.65 14.87 7.13
CA GLU A 63 4.50 16.18 7.78
C GLU A 63 3.06 16.70 7.67
N ARG A 64 2.48 16.67 6.47
CA ARG A 64 1.14 17.22 6.23
C ARG A 64 0.02 16.37 6.82
N TRP A 65 0.07 15.06 6.60
CA TRP A 65 -1.08 14.17 6.81
C TRP A 65 -0.98 13.39 8.12
N VAL A 66 0.23 13.00 8.52
CA VAL A 66 0.43 12.25 9.78
C VAL A 66 0.55 13.24 10.93
N LEU A 67 1.50 14.17 10.88
CA LEU A 67 1.71 15.15 11.96
C LEU A 67 0.67 16.27 11.95
N GLY A 68 0.39 16.85 10.77
CA GLY A 68 -0.52 17.99 10.65
C GLY A 68 -2.02 17.66 10.80
N TYR A 69 -2.50 16.63 10.10
CA TYR A 69 -3.92 16.23 10.11
C TYR A 69 -4.25 15.17 11.17
N GLY A 70 -3.25 14.43 11.67
CA GLY A 70 -3.44 13.37 12.66
C GLY A 70 -3.87 12.02 12.06
N HIS A 71 -3.61 11.76 10.77
CA HIS A 71 -3.93 10.49 10.12
C HIS A 71 -2.90 9.40 10.47
N ALA A 72 -2.69 9.16 11.77
CA ALA A 72 -1.66 8.27 12.28
C ALA A 72 -1.82 6.80 11.85
N SER A 73 -3.04 6.36 11.51
CA SER A 73 -3.32 4.99 11.08
C SER A 73 -2.52 4.56 9.84
N VAL A 74 -2.11 5.50 8.98
CA VAL A 74 -1.25 5.20 7.83
C VAL A 74 0.19 4.90 8.26
N ALA A 75 0.67 5.59 9.29
CA ALA A 75 2.01 5.38 9.85
C ALA A 75 2.09 4.09 10.68
N GLU A 76 0.98 3.61 11.25
CA GLU A 76 0.95 2.32 11.97
C GLU A 76 1.37 1.14 11.08
N HIS A 77 1.04 1.19 9.78
CA HIS A 77 1.45 0.16 8.82
C HIS A 77 2.94 0.18 8.47
N ALA A 78 3.65 1.28 8.76
CA ALA A 78 5.08 1.39 8.50
C ALA A 78 5.95 0.58 9.47
N VAL A 79 5.36 0.13 10.59
CA VAL A 79 6.08 -0.58 11.64
C VAL A 79 5.56 -2.02 11.75
N ILE A 80 6.03 -2.92 10.88
CA ILE A 80 5.87 -4.36 11.09
C ILE A 80 7.20 -5.07 10.84
N HIS A 81 7.81 -5.53 11.93
CA HIS A 81 8.95 -6.44 11.95
C HIS A 81 8.47 -7.78 12.54
N LEU A 82 8.26 -8.80 11.70
CA LEU A 82 7.78 -10.12 12.11
C LEU A 82 8.96 -11.12 12.19
N ALA A 83 9.00 -11.87 13.29
CA ALA A 83 9.98 -12.93 13.57
C ALA A 83 9.36 -14.33 13.41
#